data_AF-A0A7V6DZH9-F1
#
_entry.id   AF-A0A7V6DZH9-F1
#
_cell.length_a   1.000
_cell.length_b   1.000
_cell.length_c   1.000
_cell.angle_alpha   90.00
_cell.angle_beta   90.00
_cell.angle_gamma   90.00
#
_symmetry.space_group_name_H-M   'P 1'
#
loop_
_entity.id
_entity.type
_entity.pdbx_description
1 polymer ?
#
loop_
_entity_poly.entity_id
_entity_poly.type
_entity_poly.pdbx_seq_one_letter_code
_entity_poly.pdbx_strand_id
1 'polypeptide(L)'
;MKSVFALYFGNRGFFPESLIASAREELAQAMKKNGFSYLMMDASATRYGAIETPEEGEKYARWLEEHRNQYDGVILCLPNFGDETGAIAALRDCNVPIFIVAYPDEYEKMDFQHRRDAFCGKFSIMDVFYQYGIPYTVFPPHTLHPLSEEFDRQIKIFDQVCRITKGMKRMTVGAIGARTTAFKTVRYDELALQKYGISTETIDLSELFMRARNVDMQSNRAKEKKNHLLQYTNFSKVPEKKIENLVRLSIGIDELITAYKMDALALRCWLEIEKEFGVSPCVLISEINDRGIPCACELDICNAIAMRALSLASGKAATCLDWNNNYKDDPDKCILFHCGPVAQSLMTAKGEIIDHPMFAKALEPGCGWGCNIGHIAPGPITLASAKTENGKLLTYIEEGEITNDPIPKEFFGCAGVARIHNLQNKLYHLGYLGYRHHVSVSPEHTAAALREAFVRYLSYEITPLEQ
;
A
#
# COMPACT_ATOMS: atom_id res chain seq x y z
N MET A 1 1.77 2.10 -11.38
CA MET A 1 1.97 3.27 -12.27
C MET A 1 2.46 4.42 -11.41
N LYS A 2 3.40 5.25 -11.89
CA LYS A 2 3.85 6.44 -11.14
C LYS A 2 2.76 7.52 -11.12
N SER A 3 2.74 8.32 -10.08
CA SER A 3 1.83 9.45 -9.91
C SER A 3 2.08 10.56 -10.94
N VAL A 4 1.04 11.32 -11.27
CA VAL A 4 1.14 12.57 -12.04
C VAL A 4 1.00 13.76 -11.09
N PHE A 5 1.88 14.76 -11.20
CA PHE A 5 1.89 15.89 -10.27
C PHE A 5 1.46 17.20 -10.93
N ALA A 6 0.59 17.96 -10.27
CA ALA A 6 0.36 19.36 -10.61
C ALA A 6 1.42 20.24 -9.93
N LEU A 7 2.05 21.14 -10.69
CA LEU A 7 3.11 22.02 -10.17
C LEU A 7 2.53 23.37 -9.80
N TYR A 8 2.75 23.81 -8.57
CA TYR A 8 2.38 25.11 -8.04
C TYR A 8 3.65 25.91 -7.74
N PHE A 9 3.67 27.20 -8.09
CA PHE A 9 4.79 28.10 -7.81
C PHE A 9 4.28 29.29 -7.01
N GLY A 10 4.77 29.45 -5.78
CA GLY A 10 4.41 30.59 -4.93
C GLY A 10 5.27 31.82 -5.21
N ASN A 11 4.71 33.00 -5.01
CA ASN A 11 5.43 34.26 -5.07
C ASN A 11 4.95 35.26 -4.01
N ARG A 12 5.78 36.28 -3.75
CA ARG A 12 5.38 37.54 -3.12
C ARG A 12 6.08 38.70 -3.81
N GLY A 13 5.31 39.73 -4.16
CA GLY A 13 5.63 40.67 -5.25
C GLY A 13 6.85 41.57 -5.09
N PHE A 14 7.53 41.55 -3.94
CA PHE A 14 8.76 42.30 -3.71
C PHE A 14 10.02 41.44 -3.77
N PHE A 15 9.89 40.14 -4.06
CA PHE A 15 11.02 39.25 -4.33
C PHE A 15 11.32 39.16 -5.84
N PRO A 16 12.56 38.83 -6.23
CA PRO A 16 12.97 38.78 -7.63
C PRO A 16 12.18 37.75 -8.44
N GLU A 17 11.60 38.17 -9.57
CA GLU A 17 10.81 37.32 -10.46
C GLU A 17 11.65 36.26 -11.19
N SER A 18 12.96 36.51 -11.33
CA SER A 18 13.92 35.57 -11.95
C SER A 18 13.99 34.23 -11.19
N LEU A 19 13.72 34.25 -9.88
CA LEU A 19 13.69 33.05 -9.04
C LEU A 19 12.52 32.13 -9.38
N ILE A 20 11.40 32.68 -9.86
CA ILE A 20 10.24 31.91 -10.29
C ILE A 20 10.55 31.24 -11.63
N ALA A 21 11.12 32.00 -12.57
CA ALA A 21 11.45 31.49 -13.90
C ALA A 21 12.39 30.28 -13.82
N SER A 22 13.47 30.37 -13.02
CA SER A 22 14.37 29.25 -12.80
C SER A 22 13.68 28.07 -12.11
N ALA A 23 12.86 28.31 -11.09
CA ALA A 23 12.17 27.24 -10.38
C ALA A 23 11.19 26.45 -11.27
N ARG A 24 10.53 27.11 -12.23
CA ARG A 24 9.66 26.43 -13.20
C ARG A 24 10.44 25.46 -14.09
N GLU A 25 11.62 25.87 -14.55
CA GLU A 25 12.49 25.03 -15.37
C GLU A 25 13.10 23.87 -14.56
N GLU A 26 13.63 24.17 -13.39
CA GLU A 26 14.33 23.21 -12.53
C GLU A 26 13.38 22.15 -11.96
N LEU A 27 12.18 22.53 -11.53
CA LEU A 27 11.20 21.56 -11.03
C LEU A 27 10.68 20.66 -12.18
N ALA A 28 10.43 21.23 -13.36
CA ALA A 28 10.08 20.45 -14.54
C ALA A 28 11.20 19.46 -14.92
N GLN A 29 12.46 19.89 -14.83
CA GLN A 29 13.61 19.02 -15.03
C GLN A 29 13.68 17.92 -13.97
N ALA A 30 13.45 18.22 -12.70
CA ALA A 30 13.41 17.24 -11.61
C ALA A 30 12.33 16.17 -11.83
N MET A 31 11.14 16.57 -12.30
CA MET A 31 10.07 15.62 -12.66
C MET A 31 10.49 14.68 -13.79
N LYS A 32 11.06 15.23 -14.88
CA LYS A 32 11.56 14.43 -16.01
C LYS A 32 12.67 13.49 -15.58
N LYS A 33 13.65 13.97 -14.80
CA LYS A 33 14.78 13.19 -14.26
C LYS A 33 14.29 11.97 -13.48
N ASN A 34 13.27 12.15 -12.63
CA ASN A 34 12.70 11.07 -11.83
C ASN A 34 11.63 10.24 -12.57
N GLY A 35 11.34 10.56 -13.83
CA GLY A 35 10.38 9.86 -14.67
C GLY A 35 8.92 10.05 -14.21
N PHE A 36 8.58 11.21 -13.66
CA PHE A 36 7.21 11.60 -13.34
C PHE A 36 6.63 12.48 -14.43
N SER A 37 5.37 12.23 -14.79
CA SER A 37 4.57 13.16 -15.59
C SER A 37 4.09 14.30 -14.69
N TYR A 38 3.90 15.47 -15.29
CA TYR A 38 3.44 16.64 -14.55
C TYR A 38 2.53 17.52 -15.39
N LEU A 39 1.67 18.26 -14.71
CA LEU A 39 0.86 19.34 -15.25
C LEU A 39 1.41 20.66 -14.73
N MET A 40 1.52 21.65 -15.61
CA MET A 40 2.02 22.97 -15.26
C MET A 40 1.17 24.03 -15.95
N MET A 41 0.54 24.90 -15.15
CA MET A 41 -0.25 26.02 -15.68
C MET A 41 0.64 26.96 -16.49
N ASP A 42 0.12 27.49 -17.59
CA ASP A 42 0.86 28.40 -18.47
C ASP A 42 1.36 29.63 -17.70
N ALA A 43 2.59 30.05 -17.98
CA ALA A 43 3.22 31.15 -17.26
C ALA A 43 2.50 32.50 -17.47
N SER A 44 1.83 32.68 -18.62
CA SER A 44 1.07 33.91 -18.93
C SER A 44 -0.28 34.00 -18.22
N ALA A 45 -0.74 32.93 -17.56
CA ALA A 45 -2.04 32.91 -16.87
C ALA A 45 -2.06 33.76 -15.58
N THR A 46 -0.90 34.07 -15.02
CA THR A 46 -0.72 34.79 -13.74
C THR A 46 0.51 35.69 -13.81
N ARG A 47 0.66 36.63 -12.86
CA ARG A 47 1.83 37.50 -12.85
C ARG A 47 3.09 36.66 -12.59
N TYR A 48 4.08 36.79 -13.47
CA TYR A 48 5.34 36.03 -13.45
C TYR A 48 5.18 34.50 -13.52
N GLY A 49 3.99 33.97 -13.82
CA GLY A 49 3.71 32.54 -13.81
C GLY A 49 3.73 31.91 -12.41
N ALA A 50 3.41 32.69 -11.37
CA ALA A 50 3.31 32.25 -9.99
C ALA A 50 2.03 32.78 -9.32
N ILE A 51 1.68 32.16 -8.19
CA ILE A 51 0.51 32.50 -7.39
C ILE A 51 0.95 33.35 -6.21
N GLU A 52 0.36 34.54 -6.10
CA GLU A 52 0.55 35.45 -4.98
C GLU A 52 -0.79 35.91 -4.41
N THR A 53 -1.72 36.31 -5.27
CA THR A 53 -3.01 36.87 -4.82
C THR A 53 -4.12 35.81 -4.75
N PRO A 54 -5.21 36.08 -4.00
CA PRO A 54 -6.39 35.21 -4.02
C PRO A 54 -6.96 35.01 -5.44
N GLU A 55 -6.95 36.04 -6.29
CA GLU A 55 -7.44 35.95 -7.66
C GLU A 55 -6.61 34.97 -8.51
N GLU A 56 -5.28 35.03 -8.37
CA GLU A 56 -4.38 34.07 -9.04
C GLU A 56 -4.54 32.66 -8.47
N GLY A 57 -4.75 32.55 -7.15
CA GLY A 57 -5.07 31.28 -6.51
C GLY A 57 -6.37 30.67 -7.05
N GLU A 58 -7.42 31.46 -7.19
CA GLU A 58 -8.69 31.02 -7.80
C GLU A 58 -8.53 30.61 -9.27
N LYS A 59 -7.66 31.28 -10.03
CA LYS A 59 -7.30 30.85 -11.40
C LYS A 59 -6.64 29.47 -11.37
N TYR A 60 -5.69 29.25 -10.46
CA TYR A 60 -5.05 27.94 -10.30
C TYR A 60 -6.04 26.85 -9.85
N ALA A 61 -6.94 27.16 -8.92
CA ALA A 61 -7.97 26.22 -8.47
C ALA A 61 -8.91 25.81 -9.61
N ARG A 62 -9.34 26.75 -10.46
CA ARG A 62 -10.12 26.43 -11.67
C ARG A 62 -9.33 25.58 -12.66
N TRP A 63 -8.05 25.88 -12.86
CA TRP A 63 -7.18 25.07 -13.71
C TRP A 63 -7.02 23.64 -13.17
N LEU A 64 -6.86 23.46 -11.86
CA LEU A 64 -6.86 22.14 -11.22
C LEU A 64 -8.19 21.39 -11.41
N GLU A 65 -9.32 22.10 -11.38
CA GLU A 65 -10.64 21.53 -11.63
C GLU A 65 -10.80 21.03 -13.07
N GLU A 66 -10.34 21.81 -14.05
CA GLU A 66 -10.31 21.42 -15.47
C GLU A 66 -9.46 20.16 -15.72
N HIS A 67 -8.46 19.94 -14.86
CA HIS A 67 -7.58 18.77 -14.90
C HIS A 67 -7.93 17.71 -13.83
N ARG A 68 -9.15 17.74 -13.28
CA ARG A 68 -9.59 16.77 -12.28
C ARG A 68 -9.36 15.34 -12.77
N ASN A 69 -8.82 14.49 -11.90
CA ASN A 69 -8.43 13.10 -12.15
C ASN A 69 -7.23 12.90 -13.11
N GLN A 70 -6.57 13.97 -13.57
CA GLN A 70 -5.34 13.88 -14.37
C GLN A 70 -4.05 13.97 -13.52
N TYR A 71 -4.17 14.31 -12.25
CA TYR A 71 -3.08 14.39 -11.27
C TYR A 71 -3.46 13.67 -9.97
N ASP A 72 -2.44 13.21 -9.26
CA ASP A 72 -2.56 12.43 -8.02
C ASP A 72 -2.06 13.20 -6.79
N GLY A 73 -1.32 14.30 -7.00
CA GLY A 73 -0.80 15.17 -5.94
C GLY A 73 -0.34 16.52 -6.50
N VAL A 74 -0.13 17.49 -5.61
CA VAL A 74 0.39 18.83 -5.94
C VAL A 74 1.78 18.99 -5.34
N ILE A 75 2.73 19.54 -6.11
CA ILE A 75 4.01 20.01 -5.58
C ILE A 75 3.93 21.52 -5.43
N LEU A 76 3.83 22.00 -4.20
CA LEU A 76 3.85 23.41 -3.83
C LEU A 76 5.30 23.85 -3.71
N CYS A 77 5.82 24.49 -4.76
CA CYS A 77 7.18 24.97 -4.84
C CYS A 77 7.29 26.44 -4.45
N LEU A 78 8.17 26.74 -3.50
CA LEU A 78 8.45 28.08 -2.98
C LEU A 78 9.86 28.51 -3.42
N PRO A 79 9.99 29.21 -4.55
CA PRO A 79 11.27 29.80 -4.97
C PRO A 79 11.71 30.97 -4.08
N ASN A 80 10.74 31.64 -3.46
CA ASN A 80 10.90 32.75 -2.52
C ASN A 80 9.84 32.66 -1.39
N PHE A 81 9.66 33.74 -0.61
CA PHE A 81 8.62 33.85 0.42
C PHE A 81 7.22 33.94 -0.22
N GLY A 82 6.68 32.80 -0.66
CA GLY A 82 5.33 32.71 -1.24
C GLY A 82 4.22 33.27 -0.33
N ASP A 83 3.15 33.76 -0.97
CA ASP A 83 2.00 34.32 -0.28
C ASP A 83 0.99 33.23 0.17
N GLU A 84 0.54 33.37 1.42
CA GLU A 84 -0.38 32.45 2.08
C GLU A 84 -1.80 32.52 1.49
N THR A 85 -2.25 33.72 1.12
CA THR A 85 -3.63 33.95 0.69
C THR A 85 -3.88 33.35 -0.69
N GLY A 86 -2.91 33.49 -1.61
CA GLY A 86 -2.95 32.81 -2.91
C GLY A 86 -2.90 31.29 -2.77
N ALA A 87 -2.06 30.76 -1.86
CA ALA A 87 -1.95 29.32 -1.64
C ALA A 87 -3.25 28.69 -1.12
N ILE A 88 -3.92 29.35 -0.17
CA ILE A 88 -5.23 28.91 0.34
C ILE A 88 -6.29 28.91 -0.77
N ALA A 89 -6.39 30.02 -1.52
CA ALA A 89 -7.35 30.13 -2.61
C ALA A 89 -7.13 29.06 -3.70
N ALA A 90 -5.87 28.68 -3.93
CA ALA A 90 -5.49 27.66 -4.91
C ALA A 90 -5.79 26.22 -4.47
N LEU A 91 -5.45 25.87 -3.22
CA LEU A 91 -5.27 24.45 -2.84
C LEU A 91 -6.25 23.91 -1.80
N ARG A 92 -7.06 24.75 -1.14
CA ARG A 92 -7.96 24.27 -0.07
C ARG A 92 -8.92 23.15 -0.50
N ASP A 93 -9.30 23.12 -1.78
CA ASP A 93 -10.27 22.18 -2.34
C ASP A 93 -9.64 21.16 -3.32
N CYS A 94 -8.30 21.07 -3.40
CA CYS A 94 -7.63 20.21 -4.39
C CYS A 94 -7.82 18.70 -4.12
N ASN A 95 -8.15 18.32 -2.88
CA ASN A 95 -8.55 16.96 -2.49
C ASN A 95 -7.52 15.83 -2.78
N VAL A 96 -6.26 16.19 -3.03
CA VAL A 96 -5.11 15.30 -3.24
C VAL A 96 -3.97 15.70 -2.29
N PRO A 97 -2.97 14.83 -2.05
CA PRO A 97 -1.80 15.20 -1.27
C PRO A 97 -1.04 16.42 -1.81
N ILE A 98 -0.45 17.22 -0.92
CA ILE A 98 0.33 18.41 -1.24
C ILE A 98 1.73 18.26 -0.66
N PHE A 99 2.78 18.32 -1.49
CA PHE A 99 4.17 18.32 -1.05
C PHE A 99 4.74 19.74 -1.08
N ILE A 100 5.15 20.27 0.07
CA ILE A 100 5.69 21.63 0.17
C ILE A 100 7.22 21.61 0.11
N VAL A 101 7.76 22.24 -0.94
CA VAL A 101 9.19 22.32 -1.24
C VAL A 101 9.59 23.78 -1.27
N ALA A 102 10.64 24.14 -0.53
CA ALA A 102 11.15 25.50 -0.49
C ALA A 102 12.62 25.53 -0.83
N TYR A 103 13.03 26.47 -1.67
CA TYR A 103 14.42 26.61 -2.07
C TYR A 103 15.31 27.02 -0.88
N PRO A 104 16.54 26.49 -0.81
CA PRO A 104 17.55 27.06 0.09
C PRO A 104 18.03 28.41 -0.46
N ASP A 105 18.35 29.34 0.44
CA ASP A 105 19.09 30.54 0.08
C ASP A 105 20.54 30.20 -0.27
N GLU A 106 21.15 30.99 -1.15
CA GLU A 106 22.58 30.93 -1.44
C GLU A 106 23.30 31.91 -0.50
N TYR A 107 24.23 31.42 0.32
CA TYR A 107 24.86 32.20 1.39
C TYR A 107 25.43 33.55 0.92
N GLU A 108 26.06 33.58 -0.25
CA GLU A 108 26.67 34.79 -0.82
C GLU A 108 25.69 35.67 -1.64
N LYS A 109 24.42 35.27 -1.76
CA LYS A 109 23.39 35.95 -2.58
C LYS A 109 22.10 36.23 -1.80
N MET A 110 22.25 36.76 -0.59
CA MET A 110 21.13 37.19 0.26
C MET A 110 20.86 38.70 0.19
N ASP A 111 21.41 39.39 -0.82
CA ASP A 111 21.06 40.78 -1.10
C ASP A 111 19.65 40.89 -1.69
N PHE A 112 19.13 42.12 -1.80
CA PHE A 112 17.75 42.37 -2.23
C PHE A 112 17.43 41.85 -3.64
N GLN A 113 18.42 41.76 -4.54
CA GLN A 113 18.22 41.30 -5.92
C GLN A 113 18.19 39.78 -6.07
N HIS A 114 18.61 39.03 -5.04
CA HIS A 114 18.78 37.58 -5.14
C HIS A 114 18.16 36.77 -3.99
N ARG A 115 17.88 37.40 -2.84
CA ARG A 115 17.34 36.73 -1.66
C ARG A 115 16.01 36.02 -1.96
N ARG A 116 15.80 34.86 -1.34
CA ARG A 116 14.58 34.06 -1.51
C ARG A 116 13.65 34.20 -0.32
N ASP A 117 14.19 34.11 0.89
CA ASP A 117 13.41 34.03 2.15
C ASP A 117 12.38 32.87 2.15
N ALA A 118 12.58 31.86 1.30
CA ALA A 118 11.68 30.72 1.15
C ALA A 118 11.64 29.84 2.41
N PHE A 119 12.71 29.87 3.22
CA PHE A 119 12.74 29.23 4.54
C PHE A 119 11.59 29.74 5.44
N CYS A 120 11.42 31.06 5.50
CA CYS A 120 10.36 31.71 6.28
C CYS A 120 9.00 31.46 5.62
N GLY A 121 8.90 31.65 4.29
CA GLY A 121 7.66 31.44 3.55
C GLY A 121 7.10 30.02 3.70
N LYS A 122 7.95 28.99 3.76
CA LYS A 122 7.49 27.62 4.02
C LYS A 122 6.79 27.49 5.37
N PHE A 123 7.32 28.12 6.43
CA PHE A 123 6.69 28.11 7.73
C PHE A 123 5.33 28.82 7.70
N SER A 124 5.23 29.97 7.04
CA SER A 124 3.96 30.69 6.94
C SER A 124 2.89 29.91 6.17
N ILE A 125 3.27 29.23 5.09
CA ILE A 125 2.36 28.34 4.33
C ILE A 125 1.91 27.15 5.19
N MET A 126 2.84 26.54 5.93
CA MET A 126 2.51 25.43 6.84
C MET A 126 1.54 25.89 7.94
N ASP A 127 1.76 27.07 8.52
CA ASP A 127 0.88 27.66 9.54
C ASP A 127 -0.53 27.92 8.98
N VAL A 128 -0.65 28.59 7.83
CA VAL A 128 -1.97 28.87 7.26
C VAL A 128 -2.70 27.58 6.85
N PHE A 129 -2.00 26.57 6.32
CA PHE A 129 -2.63 25.28 6.00
C PHE A 129 -3.11 24.57 7.26
N TYR A 130 -2.34 24.63 8.35
CA TYR A 130 -2.77 24.11 9.65
C TYR A 130 -4.04 24.82 10.15
N GLN A 131 -4.08 26.15 10.09
CA GLN A 131 -5.26 26.93 10.50
C GLN A 131 -6.53 26.59 9.70
N TYR A 132 -6.38 26.25 8.42
CA TYR A 132 -7.49 25.87 7.53
C TYR A 132 -7.79 24.37 7.51
N GLY A 133 -7.02 23.55 8.24
CA GLY A 133 -7.18 22.09 8.25
C GLY A 133 -6.84 21.44 6.90
N ILE A 134 -5.99 22.06 6.09
CA ILE A 134 -5.56 21.53 4.79
C ILE A 134 -4.38 20.58 5.05
N PRO A 135 -4.48 19.29 4.69
CA PRO A 135 -3.38 18.35 4.90
C PRO A 135 -2.25 18.58 3.90
N TYR A 136 -1.02 18.46 4.38
CA TYR A 136 0.20 18.61 3.57
C TYR A 136 1.31 17.70 4.08
N THR A 137 2.30 17.50 3.21
CA THR A 137 3.49 16.69 3.44
C THR A 137 4.73 17.55 3.36
N VAL A 138 5.62 17.35 4.34
CA VAL A 138 6.95 17.94 4.42
C VAL A 138 7.93 16.90 4.95
N PHE A 139 9.17 16.96 4.49
CA PHE A 139 10.27 16.12 4.97
C PHE A 139 11.47 17.01 5.35
N PRO A 140 12.35 16.55 6.26
CA PRO A 140 13.64 17.20 6.48
C PRO A 140 14.59 16.95 5.29
N PRO A 141 15.48 17.91 4.94
CA PRO A 141 15.66 19.22 5.55
C PRO A 141 14.54 20.23 5.19
N HIS A 142 14.42 21.30 5.97
CA HIS A 142 13.33 22.29 5.81
C HIS A 142 13.34 22.94 4.43
N THR A 143 14.51 23.26 3.89
CA THR A 143 14.70 23.76 2.52
C THR A 143 15.46 22.74 1.69
N LEU A 144 15.10 22.65 0.41
CA LEU A 144 15.56 21.60 -0.49
C LEU A 144 15.52 22.08 -1.94
N HIS A 145 16.65 21.95 -2.65
CA HIS A 145 16.72 22.28 -4.07
C HIS A 145 16.09 21.14 -4.91
N PRO A 146 15.17 21.41 -5.85
CA PRO A 146 14.49 20.37 -6.65
C PRO A 146 15.43 19.47 -7.47
N LEU A 147 16.62 19.95 -7.81
CA LEU A 147 17.63 19.16 -8.54
C LEU A 147 18.56 18.30 -7.65
N SER A 148 18.41 18.35 -6.33
CA SER A 148 19.24 17.60 -5.39
C SER A 148 18.87 16.10 -5.34
N GLU A 149 19.82 15.26 -4.93
CA GLU A 149 19.56 13.82 -4.71
C GLU A 149 18.53 13.57 -3.59
N GLU A 150 18.51 14.44 -2.58
CA GLU A 150 17.54 14.34 -1.50
C GLU A 150 16.11 14.63 -1.98
N PHE A 151 15.93 15.56 -2.93
CA PHE A 151 14.64 15.73 -3.61
C PHE A 151 14.22 14.47 -4.35
N ASP A 152 15.15 13.82 -5.07
CA ASP A 152 14.87 12.55 -5.76
C ASP A 152 14.40 11.44 -4.80
N ARG A 153 14.87 11.44 -3.55
CA ARG A 153 14.39 10.53 -2.50
C ARG A 153 13.00 10.93 -2.02
N GLN A 154 12.80 12.19 -1.66
CA GLN A 154 11.54 12.69 -1.10
C GLN A 154 10.38 12.59 -2.07
N ILE A 155 10.60 12.86 -3.36
CA ILE A 155 9.55 12.75 -4.37
C ILE A 155 9.10 11.30 -4.59
N LYS A 156 9.99 10.31 -4.39
CA LYS A 156 9.62 8.88 -4.42
C LYS A 156 8.73 8.52 -3.23
N ILE A 157 9.05 9.04 -2.04
CA ILE A 157 8.20 8.85 -0.85
C ILE A 157 6.85 9.53 -1.07
N PHE A 158 6.83 10.74 -1.63
CA PHE A 158 5.60 11.45 -1.91
C PHE A 158 4.73 10.76 -2.97
N ASP A 159 5.33 10.16 -4.01
CA ASP A 159 4.61 9.27 -4.95
C ASP A 159 3.93 8.10 -4.21
N GLN A 160 4.63 7.46 -3.27
CA GLN A 160 4.06 6.39 -2.45
C GLN A 160 2.87 6.91 -1.63
N VAL A 161 3.00 8.09 -0.99
CA VAL A 161 1.91 8.75 -0.24
C VAL A 161 0.69 9.00 -1.14
N CYS A 162 0.90 9.48 -2.37
CA CYS A 162 -0.16 9.71 -3.34
C CYS A 162 -0.87 8.41 -3.74
N ARG A 163 -0.11 7.35 -4.04
CA ARG A 163 -0.66 6.03 -4.38
C ARG A 163 -1.46 5.41 -3.24
N ILE A 164 -0.96 5.49 -2.00
CA ILE A 164 -1.68 5.00 -0.81
C ILE A 164 -2.96 5.81 -0.63
N THR A 165 -2.87 7.14 -0.59
CA THR A 165 -4.03 8.00 -0.36
C THR A 165 -5.12 7.78 -1.40
N LYS A 166 -4.75 7.73 -2.68
CA LYS A 166 -5.70 7.48 -3.78
C LYS A 166 -6.31 6.08 -3.71
N GLY A 167 -5.48 5.06 -3.49
CA GLY A 167 -5.90 3.65 -3.58
C GLY A 167 -6.60 3.12 -2.33
N MET A 168 -6.52 3.82 -1.20
CA MET A 168 -7.25 3.50 0.04
C MET A 168 -8.55 4.30 0.18
N LYS A 169 -8.66 5.47 -0.48
CA LYS A 169 -9.86 6.31 -0.41
C LYS A 169 -11.00 5.66 -1.19
N ARG A 170 -12.09 5.30 -0.49
CA ARG A 170 -13.27 4.61 -1.04
C ARG A 170 -12.94 3.19 -1.53
N MET A 171 -12.17 2.47 -0.72
CA MET A 171 -11.79 1.08 -0.97
C MET A 171 -12.96 0.13 -0.73
N THR A 172 -13.08 -0.91 -1.55
CA THR A 172 -13.98 -2.05 -1.28
C THR A 172 -13.18 -3.29 -0.89
N VAL A 173 -13.47 -3.89 0.27
CA VAL A 173 -12.87 -5.14 0.73
C VAL A 173 -13.91 -6.26 0.72
N GLY A 174 -13.63 -7.36 0.02
CA GLY A 174 -14.50 -8.54 0.03
C GLY A 174 -14.25 -9.46 1.21
N ALA A 175 -15.28 -9.80 1.98
CA ALA A 175 -15.29 -10.86 2.97
C ALA A 175 -16.00 -12.10 2.38
N ILE A 176 -15.22 -13.04 1.85
CA ILE A 176 -15.77 -14.25 1.22
C ILE A 176 -15.84 -15.39 2.24
N GLY A 177 -17.04 -15.65 2.72
CA GLY A 177 -17.38 -16.62 3.76
C GLY A 177 -17.54 -16.00 5.14
N ALA A 178 -18.08 -16.76 6.08
CA ALA A 178 -18.20 -16.32 7.47
C ALA A 178 -16.84 -16.31 8.19
N ARG A 179 -16.67 -15.44 9.19
CA ARG A 179 -15.47 -15.44 10.04
C ARG A 179 -15.26 -16.82 10.66
N THR A 180 -14.04 -17.33 10.59
CA THR A 180 -13.65 -18.64 11.14
C THR A 180 -13.92 -18.70 12.64
N THR A 181 -14.80 -19.61 13.09
CA THR A 181 -15.25 -19.64 14.49
C THR A 181 -14.10 -19.74 15.48
N ALA A 182 -13.11 -20.59 15.17
CA ALA A 182 -11.91 -20.79 15.98
C ALA A 182 -11.00 -19.55 16.06
N PHE A 183 -10.88 -18.75 14.99
CA PHE A 183 -10.04 -17.54 15.00
C PHE A 183 -10.83 -16.31 15.44
N LYS A 184 -11.07 -16.20 16.75
CA LYS A 184 -11.65 -14.97 17.36
C LYS A 184 -10.74 -13.74 17.20
N THR A 185 -9.47 -13.96 16.87
CA THR A 185 -8.46 -12.93 16.65
C THR A 185 -8.70 -12.07 15.40
N VAL A 186 -9.43 -12.59 14.40
CA VAL A 186 -9.69 -11.87 13.13
C VAL A 186 -11.01 -11.08 13.12
N ARG A 187 -11.56 -10.75 14.29
CA ARG A 187 -12.75 -9.90 14.40
C ARG A 187 -12.47 -8.50 13.84
N TYR A 188 -13.51 -7.88 13.28
CA TYR A 188 -13.47 -6.53 12.80
C TYR A 188 -14.86 -5.87 12.93
N ASP A 189 -14.90 -4.54 12.87
CA ASP A 189 -16.09 -3.70 12.93
C ASP A 189 -16.28 -3.00 11.57
N GLU A 190 -17.29 -3.42 10.81
CA GLU A 190 -17.62 -2.84 9.49
C GLU A 190 -18.01 -1.38 9.56
N LEU A 191 -18.71 -0.96 10.63
CA LEU A 191 -19.09 0.44 10.81
C LEU A 191 -17.87 1.30 11.15
N ALA A 192 -16.89 0.76 11.87
CA ALA A 192 -15.61 1.43 12.05
C ALA A 192 -14.93 1.64 10.69
N LEU A 193 -14.82 0.60 9.87
CA LEU A 193 -14.20 0.68 8.54
C LEU A 193 -14.93 1.68 7.61
N GLN A 194 -16.27 1.69 7.64
CA GLN A 194 -17.07 2.60 6.83
C GLN A 194 -16.79 4.08 7.15
N LYS A 195 -16.51 4.43 8.42
CA LYS A 195 -16.13 5.81 8.80
C LYS A 195 -14.85 6.29 8.11
N TYR A 196 -13.98 5.36 7.72
CA TYR A 196 -12.75 5.60 6.99
C TYR A 196 -12.90 5.45 5.47
N GLY A 197 -14.13 5.31 4.97
CA GLY A 197 -14.41 5.12 3.55
C GLY A 197 -13.97 3.75 3.03
N ILE A 198 -13.97 2.73 3.88
CA ILE A 198 -13.73 1.34 3.48
C ILE A 198 -15.05 0.57 3.57
N SER A 199 -15.60 0.20 2.43
CA SER A 199 -16.79 -0.63 2.34
C SER A 199 -16.41 -2.11 2.45
N THR A 200 -17.13 -2.86 3.26
CA THR A 200 -16.98 -4.33 3.33
C THR A 200 -18.13 -4.99 2.61
N GLU A 201 -17.83 -5.77 1.57
CA GLU A 201 -18.82 -6.60 0.88
C GLU A 201 -18.74 -8.01 1.45
N THR A 202 -19.80 -8.49 2.07
CA THR A 202 -19.85 -9.83 2.68
C THR A 202 -20.57 -10.80 1.76
N ILE A 203 -19.89 -11.90 1.40
CA ILE A 203 -20.38 -12.89 0.45
C ILE A 203 -20.42 -14.23 1.17
N ASP A 204 -21.55 -14.95 1.10
CA ASP A 204 -21.63 -16.29 1.64
C ASP A 204 -20.80 -17.27 0.80
N LEU A 205 -20.16 -18.24 1.45
CA LEU A 205 -19.30 -19.20 0.75
C LEU A 205 -20.09 -20.08 -0.22
N SER A 206 -21.41 -20.28 0.03
CA SER A 206 -22.30 -20.97 -0.90
C SER A 206 -22.41 -20.28 -2.26
N GLU A 207 -22.31 -18.94 -2.33
CA GLU A 207 -22.31 -18.24 -3.62
C GLU A 207 -21.04 -18.58 -4.42
N LEU A 208 -19.87 -18.58 -3.76
CA LEU A 208 -18.63 -19.03 -4.39
C LEU A 208 -18.75 -20.47 -4.89
N PHE A 209 -19.35 -21.36 -4.09
CA PHE A 209 -19.53 -22.76 -4.46
C PHE A 209 -20.48 -22.93 -5.65
N MET A 210 -21.57 -22.17 -5.70
CA MET A 210 -22.49 -22.15 -6.83
C MET A 210 -21.79 -21.69 -8.11
N ARG A 211 -21.04 -20.58 -8.05
CA ARG A 211 -20.25 -20.08 -9.19
C ARG A 211 -19.24 -21.12 -9.66
N ALA A 212 -18.45 -21.67 -8.74
CA ALA A 212 -17.45 -22.69 -9.06
C ALA A 212 -18.07 -23.93 -9.72
N ARG A 213 -19.20 -24.45 -9.20
CA ARG A 213 -19.88 -25.63 -9.78
C ARG A 213 -20.45 -25.37 -11.18
N ASN A 214 -20.84 -24.14 -11.48
CA ASN A 214 -21.37 -23.75 -12.78
C ASN A 214 -20.29 -23.51 -13.86
N VAL A 215 -19.00 -23.54 -13.50
CA VAL A 215 -17.91 -23.40 -14.46
C VAL A 215 -17.82 -24.62 -15.36
N ASP A 216 -18.02 -24.41 -16.66
CA ASP A 216 -17.75 -25.40 -17.70
C ASP A 216 -16.23 -25.50 -17.98
N MET A 217 -15.64 -26.65 -17.64
CA MET A 217 -14.22 -26.93 -17.85
C MET A 217 -13.83 -27.09 -19.33
N GLN A 218 -14.80 -27.21 -20.24
CA GLN A 218 -14.52 -27.25 -21.68
C GLN A 218 -14.45 -25.86 -22.31
N SER A 219 -14.89 -24.82 -21.59
CA SER A 219 -14.82 -23.44 -22.05
C SER A 219 -13.38 -22.94 -22.25
N ASN A 220 -13.20 -21.97 -23.15
CA ASN A 220 -11.89 -21.34 -23.37
C ASN A 220 -11.36 -20.68 -22.09
N ARG A 221 -12.24 -20.00 -21.34
CA ARG A 221 -11.92 -19.36 -20.06
C ARG A 221 -11.33 -20.34 -19.04
N ALA A 222 -11.91 -21.54 -18.93
CA ALA A 222 -11.40 -22.58 -18.03
C ALA A 222 -10.04 -23.13 -18.48
N LYS A 223 -9.86 -23.35 -19.79
CA LYS A 223 -8.59 -23.81 -20.36
C LYS A 223 -7.47 -22.78 -20.17
N GLU A 224 -7.75 -21.51 -20.41
CA GLU A 224 -6.82 -20.40 -20.20
C GLU A 224 -6.43 -20.29 -18.73
N LYS A 225 -7.40 -20.30 -17.81
CA LYS A 225 -7.13 -20.25 -16.37
C LYS A 225 -6.31 -21.47 -15.91
N LYS A 226 -6.63 -22.67 -16.41
CA LYS A 226 -5.85 -23.89 -16.12
C LYS A 226 -4.40 -23.72 -16.56
N ASN A 227 -4.17 -23.29 -17.80
CA ASN A 227 -2.83 -23.08 -18.34
C ASN A 227 -2.05 -22.04 -17.53
N HIS A 228 -2.70 -20.95 -17.14
CA HIS A 228 -2.11 -19.92 -16.28
C HIS A 228 -1.64 -20.50 -14.94
N LEU A 229 -2.51 -21.23 -14.22
CA LEU A 229 -2.14 -21.86 -12.95
C LEU A 229 -0.98 -22.86 -13.10
N LEU A 230 -1.00 -23.70 -14.14
CA LEU A 230 0.08 -24.65 -14.43
C LEU A 230 1.42 -23.97 -14.72
N GLN A 231 1.41 -22.75 -15.25
CA GLN A 231 2.63 -21.95 -15.48
C GLN A 231 3.07 -21.17 -14.24
N TYR A 232 2.11 -20.79 -13.39
CA TYR A 232 2.33 -20.01 -12.18
C TYR A 232 3.24 -20.73 -11.18
N THR A 233 3.00 -22.02 -10.95
CA THR A 233 3.74 -22.84 -9.97
C THR A 233 3.79 -24.32 -10.37
N ASN A 234 4.50 -25.16 -9.62
CA ASN A 234 4.64 -26.57 -9.93
C ASN A 234 3.44 -27.40 -9.43
N PHE A 235 2.59 -27.81 -10.37
CA PHE A 235 1.43 -28.68 -10.16
C PHE A 235 1.67 -30.17 -10.48
N SER A 236 2.91 -30.59 -10.76
CA SER A 236 3.23 -31.94 -11.27
C SER A 236 2.72 -33.11 -10.42
N LYS A 237 2.57 -32.91 -9.10
CA LYS A 237 2.09 -33.93 -8.15
C LYS A 237 0.58 -33.89 -7.92
N VAL A 238 -0.10 -32.86 -8.43
CA VAL A 238 -1.50 -32.59 -8.12
C VAL A 238 -2.41 -33.43 -9.02
N PRO A 239 -3.37 -34.19 -8.46
CA PRO A 239 -4.31 -34.96 -9.28
C PRO A 239 -5.14 -34.03 -10.18
N GLU A 240 -5.36 -34.44 -11.42
CA GLU A 240 -6.07 -33.65 -12.45
C GLU A 240 -7.42 -33.11 -11.94
N LYS A 241 -8.20 -33.93 -11.22
CA LYS A 241 -9.49 -33.48 -10.67
C LYS A 241 -9.36 -32.32 -9.67
N LYS A 242 -8.27 -32.29 -8.89
CA LYS A 242 -7.98 -31.24 -7.92
C LYS A 242 -7.55 -29.95 -8.64
N ILE A 243 -6.80 -30.08 -9.73
CA ILE A 243 -6.48 -28.95 -10.62
C ILE A 243 -7.77 -28.33 -11.17
N GLU A 244 -8.70 -29.15 -11.69
CA GLU A 244 -9.98 -28.61 -12.17
C GLU A 244 -10.75 -27.87 -11.06
N ASN A 245 -10.78 -28.40 -9.84
CA ASN A 245 -11.48 -27.76 -8.73
C ASN A 245 -10.86 -26.40 -8.34
N LEU A 246 -9.52 -26.31 -8.33
CA LEU A 246 -8.82 -25.03 -8.14
C LEU A 246 -9.12 -24.04 -9.26
N VAL A 247 -9.20 -24.50 -10.52
CA VAL A 247 -9.60 -23.64 -11.66
C VAL A 247 -11.02 -23.11 -11.49
N ARG A 248 -11.97 -23.97 -11.13
CA ARG A 248 -13.36 -23.58 -10.89
C ARG A 248 -13.48 -22.53 -9.77
N LEU A 249 -12.78 -22.74 -8.66
CA LEU A 249 -12.74 -21.79 -7.54
C LEU A 249 -12.07 -20.47 -7.95
N SER A 250 -10.95 -20.51 -8.68
CA SER A 250 -10.28 -19.29 -9.16
C SER A 250 -11.20 -18.44 -10.02
N ILE A 251 -11.92 -19.07 -10.96
CA ILE A 251 -12.88 -18.41 -11.83
C ILE A 251 -14.04 -17.82 -11.02
N GLY A 252 -14.58 -18.56 -10.05
CA GLY A 252 -15.64 -18.07 -9.17
C GLY A 252 -15.20 -16.86 -8.33
N ILE A 253 -13.97 -16.88 -7.79
CA ILE A 253 -13.38 -15.74 -7.07
C ILE A 253 -13.21 -14.53 -8.01
N ASP A 254 -12.71 -14.73 -9.22
CA ASP A 254 -12.55 -13.66 -10.22
C ASP A 254 -13.89 -12.99 -10.58
N GLU A 255 -14.98 -13.76 -10.66
CA GLU A 255 -16.32 -13.23 -10.87
C GLU A 255 -16.79 -12.37 -9.70
N LEU A 256 -16.53 -12.81 -8.46
CA LEU A 256 -16.88 -12.02 -7.26
C LEU A 256 -16.08 -10.73 -7.19
N ILE A 257 -14.76 -10.79 -7.39
CA ILE A 257 -13.89 -9.61 -7.43
C ILE A 257 -14.42 -8.59 -8.45
N THR A 258 -14.81 -9.06 -9.64
CA THR A 258 -15.32 -8.20 -10.71
C THR A 258 -16.71 -7.64 -10.41
N ALA A 259 -17.64 -8.48 -9.95
CA ALA A 259 -19.02 -8.10 -9.68
C ALA A 259 -19.13 -7.04 -8.58
N TYR A 260 -18.30 -7.14 -7.54
CA TYR A 260 -18.31 -6.26 -6.38
C TYR A 260 -17.20 -5.19 -6.41
N LYS A 261 -16.39 -5.15 -7.48
CA LYS A 261 -15.28 -4.19 -7.67
C LYS A 261 -14.32 -4.15 -6.47
N MET A 262 -13.90 -5.33 -6.01
CA MET A 262 -13.06 -5.47 -4.82
C MET A 262 -11.63 -4.96 -5.08
N ASP A 263 -11.14 -4.10 -4.20
CA ASP A 263 -9.74 -3.63 -4.18
C ASP A 263 -8.82 -4.57 -3.41
N ALA A 264 -9.39 -5.29 -2.44
CA ALA A 264 -8.77 -6.39 -1.70
C ALA A 264 -9.87 -7.36 -1.24
N LEU A 265 -9.47 -8.52 -0.73
CA LEU A 265 -10.37 -9.49 -0.15
C LEU A 265 -9.72 -10.26 0.99
N ALA A 266 -10.54 -10.90 1.80
CA ALA A 266 -10.12 -11.98 2.68
C ALA A 266 -11.00 -13.19 2.41
N LEU A 267 -10.39 -14.37 2.36
CA LEU A 267 -11.07 -15.61 2.04
C LEU A 267 -11.14 -16.51 3.28
N ARG A 268 -12.34 -17.00 3.60
CA ARG A 268 -12.49 -18.14 4.50
C ARG A 268 -11.94 -19.39 3.81
N CYS A 269 -10.67 -19.69 4.12
CA CYS A 269 -9.89 -20.73 3.45
C CYS A 269 -9.90 -22.09 4.15
N TRP A 270 -10.73 -22.31 5.18
CA TRP A 270 -10.87 -23.60 5.86
C TRP A 270 -12.20 -23.67 6.64
N LEU A 271 -12.91 -24.81 6.73
CA LEU A 271 -12.66 -26.16 6.16
C LEU A 271 -13.62 -26.53 5.03
N GLU A 272 -14.52 -25.62 4.67
CA GLU A 272 -15.61 -25.92 3.75
C GLU A 272 -15.11 -26.16 2.33
N ILE A 273 -14.07 -25.45 1.89
CA ILE A 273 -13.46 -25.66 0.55
C ILE A 273 -12.81 -27.04 0.48
N GLU A 274 -12.10 -27.44 1.53
CA GLU A 274 -11.46 -28.75 1.65
C GLU A 274 -12.49 -29.87 1.66
N LYS A 275 -13.62 -29.70 2.36
CA LYS A 275 -14.69 -30.72 2.40
C LYS A 275 -15.47 -30.82 1.09
N GLU A 276 -15.78 -29.70 0.46
CA GLU A 276 -16.65 -29.66 -0.73
C GLU A 276 -15.89 -29.88 -2.04
N PHE A 277 -14.64 -29.40 -2.12
CA PHE A 277 -13.83 -29.46 -3.33
C PHE A 277 -12.55 -30.28 -3.15
N GLY A 278 -12.19 -30.67 -1.92
CA GLY A 278 -11.02 -31.50 -1.66
C GLY A 278 -9.70 -30.81 -2.01
N VAL A 279 -9.66 -29.48 -1.92
CA VAL A 279 -8.51 -28.63 -2.21
C VAL A 279 -8.37 -27.56 -1.15
N SER A 280 -7.17 -27.01 -0.99
CA SER A 280 -6.96 -25.79 -0.19
C SER A 280 -6.70 -24.60 -1.12
N PRO A 281 -7.28 -23.42 -0.88
CA PRO A 281 -7.18 -22.30 -1.82
C PRO A 281 -5.85 -21.52 -1.74
N CYS A 282 -4.84 -21.99 -0.99
CA CYS A 282 -3.59 -21.25 -0.72
C CYS A 282 -2.90 -20.75 -2.00
N VAL A 283 -2.75 -21.61 -3.02
CA VAL A 283 -2.18 -21.23 -4.33
C VAL A 283 -3.02 -20.17 -5.06
N LEU A 284 -4.34 -20.17 -4.89
CA LEU A 284 -5.21 -19.16 -5.49
C LEU A 284 -5.01 -17.81 -4.80
N ILE A 285 -4.90 -17.80 -3.47
CA ILE A 285 -4.59 -16.60 -2.70
C ILE A 285 -3.22 -16.04 -3.13
N SER A 286 -2.22 -16.91 -3.26
CA SER A 286 -0.90 -16.58 -3.79
C SER A 286 -0.98 -15.91 -5.16
N GLU A 287 -1.70 -16.50 -6.12
CA GLU A 287 -1.85 -15.96 -7.48
C GLU A 287 -2.57 -14.61 -7.51
N ILE A 288 -3.62 -14.46 -6.71
CA ILE A 288 -4.39 -13.22 -6.61
C ILE A 288 -3.52 -12.08 -6.05
N ASN A 289 -2.71 -12.38 -5.03
CA ASN A 289 -1.71 -11.46 -4.48
C ASN A 289 -0.66 -11.06 -5.53
N ASP A 290 -0.16 -12.02 -6.32
CA ASP A 290 0.90 -11.79 -7.31
C ASP A 290 0.47 -10.86 -8.45
N ARG A 291 -0.81 -10.91 -8.84
CA ARG A 291 -1.38 -9.99 -9.83
C ARG A 291 -1.86 -8.64 -9.26
N GLY A 292 -1.57 -8.37 -7.99
CA GLY A 292 -1.76 -7.06 -7.37
C GLY A 292 -3.13 -6.82 -6.71
N ILE A 293 -3.88 -7.89 -6.41
CA ILE A 293 -5.10 -7.78 -5.59
C ILE A 293 -4.81 -8.44 -4.23
N PRO A 294 -4.65 -7.66 -3.16
CA PRO A 294 -4.40 -8.20 -1.84
C PRO A 294 -5.51 -9.15 -1.38
N CYS A 295 -5.14 -10.38 -1.03
CA CYS A 295 -6.01 -11.44 -0.57
C CYS A 295 -5.42 -12.02 0.73
N ALA A 296 -6.10 -11.80 1.85
CA ALA A 296 -5.72 -12.35 3.15
C ALA A 296 -6.42 -13.69 3.43
N CYS A 297 -5.77 -14.53 4.22
CA CYS A 297 -6.31 -15.81 4.66
C CYS A 297 -7.26 -15.66 5.86
N GLU A 298 -7.96 -16.75 6.21
CA GLU A 298 -8.84 -16.91 7.39
C GLU A 298 -9.94 -15.85 7.58
N LEU A 299 -10.29 -15.12 6.53
CA LEU A 299 -11.16 -13.93 6.56
C LEU A 299 -10.58 -12.74 7.37
N ASP A 300 -9.25 -12.56 7.37
CA ASP A 300 -8.62 -11.42 8.03
C ASP A 300 -8.73 -10.12 7.23
N ILE A 301 -9.89 -9.47 7.35
CA ILE A 301 -10.21 -8.21 6.66
C ILE A 301 -9.24 -7.08 7.02
N CYS A 302 -8.84 -6.97 8.29
CA CYS A 302 -7.94 -5.90 8.70
C CYS A 302 -6.55 -6.06 8.08
N ASN A 303 -6.02 -7.29 7.97
CA ASN A 303 -4.77 -7.50 7.25
C ASN A 303 -4.93 -7.36 5.73
N ALA A 304 -6.06 -7.71 5.13
CA ALA A 304 -6.29 -7.40 3.70
C ALA A 304 -6.16 -5.88 3.40
N ILE A 305 -6.67 -5.03 4.31
CA ILE A 305 -6.52 -3.57 4.25
C ILE A 305 -5.04 -3.16 4.39
N ALA A 306 -4.31 -3.73 5.36
CA ALA A 306 -2.88 -3.46 5.54
C ALA A 306 -2.05 -3.90 4.31
N MET A 307 -2.32 -5.08 3.76
CA MET A 307 -1.70 -5.59 2.53
C MET A 307 -1.96 -4.66 1.34
N ARG A 308 -3.15 -4.07 1.22
CA ARG A 308 -3.45 -3.08 0.18
C ARG A 308 -2.56 -1.84 0.31
N ALA A 309 -2.47 -1.27 1.50
CA ALA A 309 -1.61 -0.11 1.73
C ALA A 309 -0.13 -0.43 1.42
N LEU A 310 0.37 -1.59 1.88
CA LEU A 310 1.73 -2.07 1.61
C LEU A 310 2.01 -2.26 0.11
N SER A 311 1.09 -2.88 -0.62
CA SER A 311 1.20 -3.06 -2.08
C SER A 311 1.15 -1.73 -2.83
N LEU A 312 0.27 -0.80 -2.40
CA LEU A 312 0.19 0.55 -2.93
C LEU A 312 1.43 1.39 -2.63
N ALA A 313 2.16 1.11 -1.55
CA ALA A 313 3.41 1.79 -1.22
C ALA A 313 4.57 1.21 -2.05
N SER A 314 4.81 -0.09 -1.94
CA SER A 314 5.93 -0.78 -2.61
C SER A 314 5.78 -0.85 -4.14
N GLY A 315 4.54 -0.85 -4.64
CA GLY A 315 4.25 -1.21 -6.03
C GLY A 315 4.52 -2.69 -6.34
N LYS A 316 4.61 -3.53 -5.30
CA LYS A 316 4.87 -4.98 -5.35
C LYS A 316 3.71 -5.73 -4.67
N ALA A 317 3.70 -7.06 -4.81
CA ALA A 317 2.77 -7.89 -4.07
C ALA A 317 3.00 -7.75 -2.56
N ALA A 318 1.91 -7.91 -1.79
CA ALA A 318 1.95 -8.05 -0.34
C ALA A 318 1.40 -9.43 0.03
N THR A 319 1.75 -9.92 1.22
CA THR A 319 1.27 -11.22 1.72
C THR A 319 0.98 -11.15 3.22
N CYS A 320 0.04 -11.98 3.69
CA CYS A 320 -0.27 -12.13 5.11
C CYS A 320 0.47 -13.35 5.65
N LEU A 321 1.20 -13.16 6.74
CA LEU A 321 2.03 -14.16 7.41
C LEU A 321 1.73 -14.21 8.91
N ASP A 322 2.19 -15.27 9.56
CA ASP A 322 2.09 -15.48 10.99
C ASP A 322 3.43 -15.15 11.66
N TRP A 323 3.37 -14.49 12.81
CA TRP A 323 4.46 -14.53 13.79
C TRP A 323 4.59 -15.95 14.37
N ASN A 324 5.38 -16.82 13.73
CA ASN A 324 5.23 -18.26 13.91
C ASN A 324 6.22 -18.91 14.88
N ASN A 325 7.53 -18.77 14.66
CA ASN A 325 8.55 -19.43 15.48
C ASN A 325 9.70 -18.51 15.85
N ASN A 326 10.35 -18.77 16.97
CA ASN A 326 11.68 -18.23 17.25
C ASN A 326 12.68 -18.73 16.21
N TYR A 327 13.67 -17.92 15.87
CA TYR A 327 14.78 -18.38 15.04
C TYR A 327 15.99 -18.71 15.91
N LYS A 328 16.10 -19.98 16.31
CA LYS A 328 17.14 -20.45 17.26
C LYS A 328 17.07 -19.60 18.54
N ASP A 329 18.20 -19.11 19.02
CA ASP A 329 18.34 -18.28 20.23
C ASP A 329 18.50 -16.78 19.92
N ASP A 330 18.31 -16.35 18.66
CA ASP A 330 18.46 -14.94 18.28
C ASP A 330 17.21 -14.13 18.67
N PRO A 331 17.32 -13.15 19.59
CA PRO A 331 16.16 -12.41 20.09
C PRO A 331 15.56 -11.45 19.04
N ASP A 332 16.30 -11.08 18.00
CA ASP A 332 15.83 -10.15 16.96
C ASP A 332 15.36 -10.86 15.69
N LYS A 333 15.29 -12.20 15.72
CA LYS A 333 14.83 -13.02 14.59
C LYS A 333 13.66 -13.94 14.91
N CYS A 334 12.77 -14.06 13.94
CA CYS A 334 11.69 -15.03 13.95
C CYS A 334 11.44 -15.61 12.56
N ILE A 335 10.77 -16.75 12.49
CA ILE A 335 10.25 -17.29 11.24
C ILE A 335 8.85 -16.69 11.03
N LEU A 336 8.69 -15.99 9.92
CA LEU A 336 7.38 -15.64 9.38
C LEU A 336 6.93 -16.75 8.45
N PHE A 337 5.67 -17.16 8.56
CA PHE A 337 5.14 -18.34 7.87
C PHE A 337 3.68 -18.17 7.49
N HIS A 338 3.23 -18.77 6.39
CA HIS A 338 1.83 -19.12 6.20
C HIS A 338 1.72 -20.34 5.26
N CYS A 339 0.54 -20.96 5.17
CA CYS A 339 0.26 -22.21 4.47
C CYS A 339 0.44 -22.18 2.94
N GLY A 340 0.81 -21.02 2.37
CA GLY A 340 1.07 -20.82 0.95
C GLY A 340 0.42 -19.62 0.24
N PRO A 341 -0.07 -18.55 0.91
CA PRO A 341 -0.65 -17.37 0.24
C PRO A 341 0.42 -16.42 -0.31
N VAL A 342 1.70 -16.75 -0.20
CA VAL A 342 2.81 -15.91 -0.64
C VAL A 342 2.89 -15.93 -2.15
N ALA A 343 2.84 -14.74 -2.75
CA ALA A 343 2.96 -14.52 -4.18
C ALA A 343 4.30 -15.06 -4.72
N GLN A 344 4.30 -15.63 -5.93
CA GLN A 344 5.52 -16.20 -6.53
C GLN A 344 6.62 -15.14 -6.73
N SER A 345 6.26 -13.89 -7.04
CA SER A 345 7.22 -12.79 -7.14
C SER A 345 7.93 -12.44 -5.83
N LEU A 346 7.45 -12.93 -4.69
CA LEU A 346 8.05 -12.75 -3.37
C LEU A 346 8.91 -13.94 -2.92
N MET A 347 9.03 -14.99 -3.73
CA MET A 347 9.77 -16.21 -3.39
C MET A 347 11.09 -16.33 -4.14
N THR A 348 12.03 -17.09 -3.57
CA THR A 348 13.36 -17.31 -4.18
C THR A 348 13.32 -18.13 -5.46
N ALA A 349 12.29 -18.96 -5.64
CA ALA A 349 12.06 -19.78 -6.81
C ALA A 349 10.57 -20.14 -6.90
N LYS A 350 10.18 -20.77 -8.03
CA LYS A 350 8.84 -21.30 -8.18
C LYS A 350 8.54 -22.30 -7.06
N GLY A 351 7.43 -22.07 -6.35
CA GLY A 351 6.95 -22.99 -5.32
C GLY A 351 6.48 -24.35 -5.87
N GLU A 352 6.15 -25.27 -4.96
CA GLU A 352 5.60 -26.58 -5.27
C GLU A 352 4.24 -26.79 -4.58
N ILE A 353 3.27 -27.35 -5.30
CA ILE A 353 1.98 -27.68 -4.72
C ILE A 353 2.00 -29.05 -4.06
N ILE A 354 1.59 -29.10 -2.80
CA ILE A 354 1.44 -30.32 -2.00
C ILE A 354 0.01 -30.49 -1.49
N ASP A 355 -0.27 -31.69 -0.97
CA ASP A 355 -1.43 -31.93 -0.11
C ASP A 355 -1.15 -31.35 1.28
N HIS A 356 -2.05 -30.50 1.77
CA HIS A 356 -1.84 -29.75 3.00
C HIS A 356 -1.72 -30.68 4.23
N PRO A 357 -0.57 -30.71 4.93
CA PRO A 357 -0.33 -31.69 6.00
C PRO A 357 -1.35 -31.64 7.14
N MET A 358 -1.79 -30.43 7.53
CA MET A 358 -2.81 -30.26 8.57
C MET A 358 -4.19 -30.81 8.16
N PHE A 359 -4.63 -30.59 6.92
CA PHE A 359 -5.93 -31.08 6.46
C PHE A 359 -5.90 -32.58 6.19
N ALA A 360 -4.80 -33.10 5.65
CA ALA A 360 -4.58 -34.54 5.52
C ALA A 360 -4.70 -35.28 6.87
N LYS A 361 -4.23 -34.65 7.96
CA LYS A 361 -4.36 -35.17 9.32
C LYS A 361 -5.74 -34.97 9.94
N ALA A 362 -6.36 -33.80 9.75
CA ALA A 362 -7.62 -33.44 10.40
C ALA A 362 -8.86 -34.01 9.70
N LEU A 363 -8.75 -34.29 8.40
CA LEU A 363 -9.78 -34.88 7.56
C LEU A 363 -9.23 -36.21 7.02
N GLU A 364 -8.80 -36.26 5.77
CA GLU A 364 -8.21 -37.43 5.14
C GLU A 364 -7.14 -37.03 4.11
N PRO A 365 -6.15 -37.89 3.80
CA PRO A 365 -5.16 -37.61 2.77
C PRO A 365 -5.79 -37.28 1.41
N GLY A 366 -5.29 -36.24 0.76
CA GLY A 366 -5.74 -35.78 -0.55
C GLY A 366 -6.90 -34.78 -0.53
N CYS A 367 -7.33 -34.31 0.65
CA CYS A 367 -8.38 -33.30 0.80
C CYS A 367 -7.87 -31.84 0.75
N GLY A 368 -6.55 -31.61 0.74
CA GLY A 368 -5.94 -30.30 0.88
C GLY A 368 -4.94 -29.96 -0.22
N TRP A 369 -5.09 -30.51 -1.43
CA TRP A 369 -4.22 -30.16 -2.56
C TRP A 369 -4.37 -28.67 -2.90
N GLY A 370 -3.26 -27.94 -2.93
CA GLY A 370 -3.25 -26.49 -3.21
C GLY A 370 -2.41 -25.67 -2.22
N CYS A 371 -1.90 -26.31 -1.17
CA CYS A 371 -0.85 -25.75 -0.31
C CYS A 371 0.40 -25.53 -1.17
N ASN A 372 0.86 -24.28 -1.24
CA ASN A 372 2.04 -23.89 -2.01
C ASN A 372 3.21 -23.73 -1.05
N ILE A 373 4.29 -24.49 -1.27
CA ILE A 373 5.48 -24.43 -0.43
C ILE A 373 6.61 -23.68 -1.11
N GLY A 374 7.39 -22.93 -0.34
CA GLY A 374 8.52 -22.17 -0.85
C GLY A 374 9.23 -21.32 0.21
N HIS A 375 10.30 -20.65 -0.20
CA HIS A 375 11.04 -19.74 0.66
C HIS A 375 10.85 -18.30 0.19
N ILE A 376 10.55 -17.42 1.14
CA ILE A 376 10.42 -15.99 0.88
C ILE A 376 11.79 -15.42 0.51
N ALA A 377 11.84 -14.57 -0.51
CA ALA A 377 13.06 -13.96 -0.99
C ALA A 377 13.68 -13.03 0.08
N PRO A 378 15.00 -13.12 0.31
CA PRO A 378 15.73 -12.20 1.18
C PRO A 378 15.66 -10.76 0.65
N GLY A 379 15.61 -9.80 1.56
CA GLY A 379 15.58 -8.38 1.23
C GLY A 379 14.89 -7.51 2.26
N PRO A 380 14.93 -6.17 2.09
CA PRO A 380 14.23 -5.24 2.97
C PRO A 380 12.72 -5.47 2.89
N ILE A 381 12.04 -5.38 4.03
CA ILE A 381 10.60 -5.50 4.12
C ILE A 381 10.00 -4.39 4.98
N THR A 382 8.75 -4.05 4.67
CA THR A 382 7.85 -3.31 5.56
C THR A 382 6.77 -4.26 6.05
N LEU A 383 6.52 -4.21 7.36
CA LEU A 383 5.47 -4.96 8.03
C LEU A 383 4.37 -4.03 8.48
N ALA A 384 3.12 -4.46 8.36
CA ALA A 384 1.99 -3.78 8.96
C ALA A 384 0.93 -4.78 9.41
N SER A 385 0.20 -4.44 10.46
CA SER A 385 -1.03 -5.13 10.83
C SER A 385 -2.06 -4.10 11.22
N ALA A 386 -3.34 -4.46 11.13
CA ALA A 386 -4.42 -3.59 11.53
C ALA A 386 -5.44 -4.33 12.39
N LYS A 387 -6.15 -3.56 13.20
CA LYS A 387 -7.33 -4.00 13.95
C LYS A 387 -8.35 -2.86 14.00
N THR A 388 -9.58 -3.21 14.34
CA THR A 388 -10.60 -2.23 14.70
C THR A 388 -10.90 -2.32 16.18
N GLU A 389 -11.07 -1.17 16.83
CA GLU A 389 -11.35 -1.08 18.26
C GLU A 389 -12.10 0.22 18.54
N ASN A 390 -13.22 0.14 19.27
CA ASN A 390 -14.02 1.30 19.67
C ASN A 390 -14.36 2.27 18.52
N GLY A 391 -14.69 1.72 17.34
CA GLY A 391 -15.06 2.52 16.17
C GLY A 391 -13.89 3.15 15.42
N LYS A 392 -12.64 2.78 15.74
CA LYS A 392 -11.40 3.27 15.13
C LYS A 392 -10.68 2.17 14.36
N LEU A 393 -9.91 2.55 13.34
CA LEU A 393 -8.96 1.70 12.63
C LEU A 393 -7.55 1.98 13.15
N LEU A 394 -6.96 0.98 13.81
CA LEU A 394 -5.61 1.07 14.38
C LEU A 394 -4.65 0.20 13.58
N THR A 395 -3.44 0.69 13.38
CA THR A 395 -2.39 -0.03 12.67
C THR A 395 -1.03 0.19 13.32
N TYR A 396 -0.18 -0.82 13.30
CA TYR A 396 1.25 -0.63 13.50
C TYR A 396 1.97 -0.82 12.17
N ILE A 397 3.11 -0.15 12.03
CA ILE A 397 4.00 -0.24 10.88
C ILE A 397 5.42 -0.42 11.41
N GLU A 398 6.18 -1.32 10.81
CA GLU A 398 7.57 -1.59 11.16
C GLU A 398 8.40 -1.93 9.91
N GLU A 399 9.71 -1.78 10.00
CA GLU A 399 10.65 -2.20 8.96
C GLU A 399 11.61 -3.26 9.47
N GLY A 400 12.07 -4.11 8.55
CA GLY A 400 13.04 -5.16 8.83
C GLY A 400 13.62 -5.71 7.55
N GLU A 401 14.09 -6.95 7.61
CA GLU A 401 14.51 -7.71 6.44
C GLU A 401 14.13 -9.18 6.56
N ILE A 402 13.87 -9.82 5.42
CA ILE A 402 14.02 -11.27 5.32
C ILE A 402 15.49 -11.56 5.06
N THR A 403 16.07 -12.42 5.89
CA THR A 403 17.49 -12.80 5.86
C THR A 403 17.73 -14.00 4.93
N ASN A 404 19.01 -14.27 4.63
CA ASN A 404 19.44 -15.48 3.92
C ASN A 404 19.56 -16.73 4.83
N ASP A 405 19.07 -16.64 6.07
CA ASP A 405 19.20 -17.71 7.04
C ASP A 405 18.40 -18.96 6.61
N PRO A 406 18.96 -20.18 6.76
CA PRO A 406 18.28 -21.39 6.33
C PRO A 406 17.11 -21.75 7.24
N ILE A 407 16.08 -22.34 6.65
CA ILE A 407 14.91 -22.93 7.32
C ILE A 407 14.98 -24.46 7.14
N PRO A 408 14.61 -25.27 8.17
CA PRO A 408 14.58 -26.73 8.06
C PRO A 408 13.75 -27.22 6.87
N LYS A 409 14.19 -28.30 6.21
CA LYS A 409 13.53 -28.83 4.99
C LYS A 409 12.16 -29.44 5.28
N GLU A 410 11.93 -29.84 6.53
CA GLU A 410 10.69 -30.40 7.03
C GLU A 410 9.60 -29.34 7.25
N PHE A 411 9.97 -28.05 7.20
CA PHE A 411 9.05 -26.94 7.34
C PHE A 411 8.20 -26.82 6.07
N PHE A 412 6.89 -27.00 6.18
CA PHE A 412 5.97 -26.88 5.04
C PHE A 412 5.51 -25.42 4.85
N GLY A 413 4.78 -25.16 3.75
CA GLY A 413 4.25 -23.85 3.34
C GLY A 413 5.33 -22.84 2.95
N CYS A 414 5.00 -21.55 3.07
CA CYS A 414 5.90 -20.46 2.69
C CYS A 414 6.51 -19.80 3.91
N ALA A 415 7.83 -19.71 3.97
CA ALA A 415 8.52 -19.20 5.16
C ALA A 415 9.75 -18.35 4.84
N GLY A 416 10.04 -17.40 5.73
CA GLY A 416 11.23 -16.55 5.69
C GLY A 416 11.69 -16.19 7.11
N VAL A 417 12.99 -16.08 7.32
CA VAL A 417 13.56 -15.65 8.61
C VAL A 417 13.63 -14.12 8.60
N ALA A 418 12.75 -13.48 9.36
CA ALA A 418 12.73 -12.04 9.52
C ALA A 418 13.72 -11.60 10.60
N ARG A 419 14.49 -10.54 10.35
CA ARG A 419 15.26 -9.80 11.36
C ARG A 419 14.63 -8.42 11.55
N ILE A 420 14.29 -8.10 12.80
CA ILE A 420 13.66 -6.83 13.17
C ILE A 420 14.37 -6.33 14.42
N HIS A 421 14.80 -5.07 14.40
CA HIS A 421 15.49 -4.48 15.55
C HIS A 421 14.56 -4.43 16.77
N ASN A 422 15.07 -4.82 17.93
CA ASN A 422 14.35 -4.77 19.20
C ASN A 422 13.02 -5.57 19.16
N LEU A 423 13.05 -6.74 18.51
CA LEU A 423 11.84 -7.51 18.19
C LEU A 423 11.08 -7.91 19.46
N GLN A 424 11.78 -8.35 20.51
CA GLN A 424 11.14 -8.86 21.72
C GLN A 424 10.25 -7.80 22.41
N ASN A 425 10.76 -6.58 22.58
CA ASN A 425 9.99 -5.50 23.19
C ASN A 425 8.78 -5.11 22.33
N LYS A 426 8.96 -5.08 21.01
CA LYS A 426 7.87 -4.83 20.06
C LYS A 426 6.79 -5.90 20.15
N LEU A 427 7.16 -7.18 20.21
CA LEU A 427 6.20 -8.29 20.37
C LEU A 427 5.44 -8.20 21.70
N TYR A 428 6.12 -7.88 22.81
CA TYR A 428 5.45 -7.65 24.10
C TYR A 428 4.43 -6.51 24.00
N HIS A 429 4.84 -5.38 23.44
CA HIS A 429 3.98 -4.22 23.27
C HIS A 429 2.76 -4.53 22.39
N LEU A 430 2.97 -5.19 21.25
CA LEU A 430 1.91 -5.64 20.35
C LEU A 430 0.92 -6.59 21.05
N GLY A 431 1.42 -7.51 21.86
CA GLY A 431 0.62 -8.43 22.65
C GLY A 431 -0.26 -7.71 23.68
N TYR A 432 0.31 -6.78 24.46
CA TYR A 432 -0.45 -5.98 25.43
C TYR A 432 -1.49 -5.07 24.79
N LEU A 433 -1.24 -4.62 23.56
CA LEU A 433 -2.19 -3.85 22.77
C LEU A 433 -3.19 -4.72 21.99
N GLY A 434 -3.14 -6.05 22.12
CA GLY A 434 -4.13 -6.94 21.52
C GLY A 434 -4.06 -7.02 20.00
N TYR A 435 -2.87 -6.86 19.40
CA TYR A 435 -2.67 -7.19 17.99
C TYR A 435 -2.72 -8.71 17.76
N ARG A 436 -3.15 -9.10 16.56
CA ARG A 436 -3.32 -10.49 16.14
C ARG A 436 -1.98 -11.10 15.70
N HIS A 437 -1.95 -12.44 15.57
CA HIS A 437 -0.77 -13.18 15.11
C HIS A 437 -0.44 -12.92 13.63
N HIS A 438 -1.43 -12.53 12.83
CA HIS A 438 -1.22 -12.14 11.44
C HIS A 438 -0.52 -10.78 11.30
N VAL A 439 0.48 -10.76 10.43
CA VAL A 439 1.22 -9.59 9.97
C VAL A 439 1.29 -9.58 8.45
N SER A 440 0.94 -8.45 7.86
CA SER A 440 1.09 -8.21 6.44
C SER A 440 2.51 -7.73 6.13
N VAL A 441 3.06 -8.22 5.01
CA VAL A 441 4.44 -7.92 4.60
C VAL A 441 4.48 -7.57 3.12
N SER A 442 5.28 -6.57 2.77
CA SER A 442 5.71 -6.31 1.38
C SER A 442 7.21 -6.01 1.32
N PRO A 443 7.85 -6.19 0.15
CA PRO A 443 9.22 -5.73 -0.07
C PRO A 443 9.37 -4.21 0.10
N GLU A 444 10.63 -3.79 0.24
CA GLU A 444 11.09 -2.40 0.38
C GLU A 444 10.79 -1.79 1.76
N HIS A 445 11.51 -0.72 2.07
CA HIS A 445 11.28 0.14 3.24
C HIS A 445 10.35 1.30 2.85
N THR A 446 9.10 1.22 3.27
CA THR A 446 8.00 2.12 2.88
C THR A 446 7.25 2.70 4.08
N ALA A 447 7.76 2.50 5.30
CA ALA A 447 7.07 2.92 6.52
C ALA A 447 6.86 4.44 6.58
N ALA A 448 7.82 5.23 6.08
CA ALA A 448 7.69 6.69 6.03
C ALA A 448 6.44 7.13 5.23
N ALA A 449 6.23 6.55 4.05
CA ALA A 449 5.08 6.87 3.21
C ALA A 449 3.75 6.39 3.81
N LEU A 450 3.74 5.20 4.41
CA LEU A 450 2.54 4.67 5.10
C LEU A 450 2.16 5.56 6.28
N ARG A 451 3.11 5.92 7.14
CA ARG A 451 2.86 6.78 8.30
C ARG A 451 2.30 8.13 7.87
N GLU A 452 2.91 8.73 6.85
CA GLU A 452 2.49 10.02 6.31
C GLU A 452 1.07 9.95 5.71
N ALA A 453 0.80 8.97 4.84
CA ALA A 453 -0.51 8.79 4.24
C ALA A 453 -1.62 8.54 5.27
N PHE A 454 -1.36 7.65 6.23
CA PHE A 454 -2.31 7.22 7.23
C PHE A 454 -2.72 8.35 8.16
N VAL A 455 -1.75 9.11 8.67
CA VAL A 455 -2.03 10.19 9.62
C VAL A 455 -2.56 11.43 8.91
N ARG A 456 -1.92 11.89 7.83
CA ARG A 456 -2.22 13.18 7.23
C ARG A 456 -3.44 13.17 6.33
N TYR A 457 -3.69 12.07 5.61
CA TYR A 457 -4.69 12.05 4.54
C TYR A 457 -5.82 11.05 4.75
N LEU A 458 -5.61 9.99 5.54
CA LEU A 458 -6.61 8.93 5.76
C LEU A 458 -7.17 8.90 7.19
N SER A 459 -6.57 9.65 8.13
CA SER A 459 -6.97 9.74 9.54
C SER A 459 -6.94 8.40 10.30
N TYR A 460 -6.08 7.46 9.91
CA TYR A 460 -5.91 6.19 10.63
C TYR A 460 -5.05 6.39 11.88
N GLU A 461 -5.28 5.60 12.92
CA GLU A 461 -4.49 5.68 14.15
C GLU A 461 -3.29 4.75 14.09
N ILE A 462 -2.10 5.33 14.25
CA ILE A 462 -0.86 4.57 14.29
C ILE A 462 -0.51 4.24 15.74
N THR A 463 -0.42 2.95 16.03
CA THR A 463 0.18 2.46 17.26
C THR A 463 1.70 2.68 17.21
N PRO A 464 2.28 3.45 18.13
CA PRO A 464 3.72 3.58 18.22
C PRO A 464 4.32 2.23 18.65
N LEU A 465 5.41 1.84 18.01
CA LEU A 465 6.26 0.76 18.49
C LEU A 465 7.45 1.42 19.17
N GLU A 466 7.77 0.98 20.38
CA GLU A 466 8.95 1.44 21.11
C GLU A 466 10.20 1.19 20.26
N GLN A 467 11.10 2.19 20.21
CA GLN A 467 12.38 2.07 19.50
C GLN A 467 13.33 1.19 20.29
#